data_AF-A0A966YGR4-F1
#
_entry.id   AF-A0A966YGR4-F1
#
_cell.length_a   1.000
_cell.length_b   1.000
_cell.length_c   1.000
_cell.angle_alpha   90.00
_cell.angle_beta   90.00
_cell.angle_gamma   90.00
#
_symmetry.space_group_name_H-M   'P 1'
#
loop_
_entity.id
_entity.type
_entity.pdbx_description
1 polymer ?
#
loop_
_entity_poly.entity_id
_entity_poly.type
_entity_poly.pdbx_seq_one_letter_code
_entity_poly.pdbx_strand_id
1 'polypeptide(L)'
;IAEASSRARQWLAAMQNVDGGWGAFDRDNNCELLCKVPFADHNAMIDPSSPDLAGRVLEGLGSLGLRIGDPTVDRGVAYLRRTQERDGSWFGRWGVNYIYGTWQAIEGLRAVGLPADDPAVLGGVHWLESRQQPDGGWGETPASYADPTLAGMGEPTPSQTAWAVAGLIAAGRHDSPAARRGVQWLVTGQRADGDWEETAFTGTGFPKVFYLRYHYYRVSFPLITLARWRAAMIPVIRRMPSGDRLHARHDDSLQEFVA
;
A
#
# COMPACT_ATOMS: atom_id res chain seq x y z
N ILE A 1 -15.67 -22.12 5.68
CA ILE A 1 -15.12 -20.92 4.99
C ILE A 1 -16.24 -20.00 4.49
N ALA A 2 -17.14 -20.46 3.61
CA ALA A 2 -18.20 -19.62 3.03
C ALA A 2 -19.06 -18.84 4.05
N GLU A 3 -19.51 -19.48 5.13
CA GLU A 3 -20.31 -18.82 6.17
C GLU A 3 -19.52 -17.72 6.90
N ALA A 4 -18.27 -18.00 7.29
CA ALA A 4 -17.39 -17.04 7.92
C ALA A 4 -17.11 -15.83 7.00
N SER A 5 -16.86 -16.07 5.71
CA SER A 5 -16.68 -15.03 4.71
C SER A 5 -17.94 -14.17 4.52
N SER A 6 -19.12 -14.79 4.53
CA SER A 6 -20.40 -14.07 4.46
C SER A 6 -20.61 -13.16 5.67
N ARG A 7 -20.33 -13.66 6.88
CA ARG A 7 -20.39 -12.88 8.13
C ARG A 7 -19.39 -11.72 8.12
N ALA A 8 -18.15 -11.95 7.69
CA ALA A 8 -17.14 -10.92 7.57
C ALA A 8 -17.58 -9.80 6.61
N ARG A 9 -18.16 -10.16 5.45
CA ARG A 9 -18.71 -9.19 4.49
C ARG A 9 -19.80 -8.32 5.11
N GLN A 10 -20.76 -8.94 5.81
CA GLN A 10 -21.85 -8.21 6.46
C GLN A 10 -21.33 -7.27 7.56
N TRP A 11 -20.35 -7.73 8.34
CA TRP A 11 -19.71 -6.90 9.36
C TRP A 11 -19.01 -5.69 8.74
N LEU A 12 -18.19 -5.89 7.70
CA LEU A 12 -17.50 -4.79 7.01
C LEU A 12 -18.51 -3.75 6.46
N ALA A 13 -19.60 -4.19 5.85
CA ALA A 13 -20.64 -3.28 5.38
C ALA A 13 -21.32 -2.51 6.53
N ALA A 14 -21.59 -3.18 7.66
CA ALA A 14 -22.21 -2.55 8.83
C ALA A 14 -21.31 -1.50 9.50
N MET A 15 -19.99 -1.70 9.45
CA MET A 15 -18.97 -0.81 10.02
C MET A 15 -18.58 0.36 9.11
N GLN A 16 -19.15 0.48 7.90
CA GLN A 16 -18.84 1.59 7.00
C GLN A 16 -19.44 2.90 7.54
N ASN A 17 -18.58 3.91 7.67
CA ASN A 17 -18.96 5.24 8.13
C ASN A 17 -19.85 5.96 7.12
N VAL A 18 -20.56 7.01 7.55
CA VAL A 18 -21.42 7.82 6.69
C VAL A 18 -20.66 8.47 5.52
N ASP A 19 -19.38 8.78 5.72
CA ASP A 19 -18.49 9.32 4.69
C ASP A 19 -18.02 8.27 3.66
N GLY A 20 -18.36 6.99 3.85
CA GLY A 20 -18.02 5.88 2.96
C GLY A 20 -16.70 5.18 3.28
N GLY A 21 -15.90 5.70 4.21
CA GLY A 21 -14.68 5.05 4.68
C GLY A 21 -14.90 4.13 5.88
N TRP A 22 -13.80 3.71 6.50
CA TRP A 22 -13.80 2.85 7.69
C TRP A 22 -12.77 3.33 8.72
N GLY A 23 -13.19 3.37 9.98
CA GLY A 23 -12.29 3.39 11.14
C GLY A 23 -11.72 1.99 11.42
N ALA A 24 -10.86 1.88 12.41
CA ALA A 24 -10.24 0.62 12.81
C ALA A 24 -11.19 -0.29 13.60
N PHE A 25 -12.02 0.30 14.45
CA PHE A 25 -12.82 -0.37 15.47
C PHE A 25 -14.27 0.05 15.47
N ASP A 26 -14.57 1.33 15.28
CA ASP A 26 -15.89 1.90 15.48
C ASP A 26 -16.45 2.55 14.22
N ARG A 27 -17.77 2.54 14.14
CA ARG A 27 -18.51 3.27 13.12
C ARG A 27 -18.89 4.66 13.62
N ASP A 28 -18.66 5.66 12.77
CA ASP A 28 -19.01 7.06 12.95
C ASP A 28 -18.44 7.69 14.23
N ASN A 29 -17.34 7.12 14.76
CA ASN A 29 -16.59 7.68 15.87
C ASN A 29 -15.63 8.77 15.39
N ASN A 30 -16.18 9.90 14.92
CA ASN A 30 -15.44 10.97 14.24
C ASN A 30 -15.74 12.37 14.79
N CYS A 31 -16.15 12.47 16.05
CA CYS A 31 -16.48 13.75 16.69
C CYS A 31 -15.22 14.55 17.03
N GLU A 32 -14.72 15.34 16.07
CA GLU A 32 -13.50 16.18 16.20
C GLU A 32 -13.50 17.14 17.39
N LEU A 33 -14.68 17.53 17.90
CA LEU A 33 -14.79 18.35 19.11
C LEU A 33 -14.12 17.69 20.32
N LEU A 34 -14.17 16.36 20.41
CA LEU A 34 -13.55 15.59 21.50
C LEU A 34 -12.01 15.69 21.47
N CYS A 35 -11.41 16.05 20.34
CA CYS A 35 -9.98 16.28 20.22
C CYS A 35 -9.54 17.71 20.62
N LYS A 36 -10.47 18.55 21.10
CA LYS A 36 -10.16 19.94 21.51
C LYS A 36 -10.16 20.16 23.03
N VAL A 37 -10.43 19.12 23.82
CA VAL A 37 -10.39 19.20 25.29
C VAL A 37 -8.96 19.08 25.81
N PRO A 38 -8.60 19.66 26.97
CA PRO A 38 -7.23 19.63 27.50
C PRO A 38 -6.64 18.22 27.71
N PHE A 39 -7.49 17.22 27.91
CA PHE A 39 -7.08 15.82 28.06
C PHE A 39 -6.71 15.13 26.73
N ALA A 40 -7.12 15.69 25.59
CA ALA A 40 -6.93 15.10 24.26
C ALA A 40 -5.63 15.56 23.58
N ASP A 41 -4.57 15.78 24.35
CA ASP A 41 -3.24 16.24 23.90
C ASP A 41 -2.60 15.34 22.82
N HIS A 42 -3.04 14.09 22.70
CA HIS A 42 -2.57 13.12 21.71
C HIS A 42 -3.48 12.95 20.47
N ASN A 43 -4.59 13.70 20.35
CA ASN A 43 -5.55 13.64 19.23
C ASN A 43 -6.08 12.23 18.87
N ALA A 44 -6.06 11.31 19.83
CA ALA A 44 -6.40 9.89 19.63
C ALA A 44 -7.75 9.49 20.27
N MET A 45 -8.65 10.46 20.46
CA MET A 45 -9.93 10.25 21.14
C MET A 45 -11.02 9.65 20.25
N ILE A 46 -10.76 9.57 18.95
CA ILE A 46 -11.72 9.21 17.91
C ILE A 46 -11.11 8.17 16.96
N ASP A 47 -11.96 7.50 16.20
CA ASP A 47 -11.61 6.49 15.20
C ASP A 47 -12.27 6.82 13.84
N PRO A 48 -11.84 7.91 13.19
CA PRO A 48 -12.40 8.33 11.92
C PRO A 48 -11.95 7.42 10.77
N SER A 49 -12.65 7.53 9.64
CA SER A 49 -12.24 6.89 8.40
C SER A 49 -10.80 7.25 8.01
N SER A 50 -10.06 6.29 7.48
CA SER A 50 -8.72 6.52 6.93
C SER A 50 -8.52 5.84 5.56
N PRO A 51 -7.72 6.44 4.64
CA PRO A 51 -7.51 5.89 3.30
C PRO A 51 -6.90 4.49 3.27
N ASP A 52 -5.93 4.21 4.14
CA ASP A 52 -5.31 2.89 4.25
C ASP A 52 -6.31 1.81 4.68
N LEU A 53 -7.16 2.08 5.67
CA LEU A 53 -8.21 1.13 6.05
C LEU A 53 -9.28 0.98 4.97
N ALA A 54 -9.72 2.06 4.34
CA ALA A 54 -10.67 1.98 3.22
C ALA A 54 -10.10 1.14 2.07
N GLY A 55 -8.83 1.34 1.71
CA GLY A 55 -8.13 0.51 0.73
C GLY A 55 -8.07 -0.95 1.13
N ARG A 56 -7.76 -1.25 2.41
CA ARG A 56 -7.70 -2.63 2.92
C ARG A 56 -9.06 -3.32 2.92
N VAL A 57 -10.13 -2.61 3.28
CA VAL A 57 -11.49 -3.15 3.24
C VAL A 57 -11.91 -3.43 1.80
N LEU A 58 -11.65 -2.51 0.86
CA LEU A 58 -11.93 -2.73 -0.56
C LEU A 58 -11.15 -3.93 -1.13
N GLU A 59 -9.88 -4.10 -0.76
CA GLU A 59 -9.09 -5.28 -1.12
C GLU A 59 -9.75 -6.59 -0.63
N GLY A 60 -10.21 -6.59 0.62
CA GLY A 60 -10.94 -7.72 1.20
C GLY A 60 -12.26 -8.01 0.48
N LEU A 61 -13.07 -6.98 0.23
CA LEU A 61 -14.35 -7.12 -0.49
C LEU A 61 -14.13 -7.58 -1.94
N GLY A 62 -13.10 -7.06 -2.61
CA GLY A 62 -12.66 -7.51 -3.93
C GLY A 62 -12.27 -8.98 -3.95
N SER A 63 -11.53 -9.44 -2.94
CA SER A 63 -11.19 -10.86 -2.76
C SER A 63 -12.42 -11.75 -2.52
N LEU A 64 -13.52 -11.17 -2.00
CA LEU A 64 -14.80 -11.85 -1.81
C LEU A 64 -15.73 -11.75 -3.04
N GLY A 65 -15.24 -11.21 -4.15
CA GLY A 65 -15.96 -11.12 -5.43
C GLY A 65 -16.79 -9.85 -5.63
N LEU A 66 -16.76 -8.90 -4.70
CA LEU A 66 -17.48 -7.63 -4.87
C LEU A 66 -16.71 -6.70 -5.80
N ARG A 67 -17.43 -5.91 -6.59
CA ARG A 67 -16.87 -5.01 -7.60
C ARG A 67 -17.59 -3.67 -7.55
N ILE A 68 -17.06 -2.70 -8.31
CA ILE A 68 -17.78 -1.47 -8.64
C ILE A 68 -19.21 -1.78 -9.11
N GLY A 69 -20.18 -0.98 -8.67
CA GLY A 69 -21.61 -1.22 -8.79
C GLY A 69 -22.27 -1.83 -7.54
N ASP A 70 -21.49 -2.38 -6.60
CA ASP A 70 -21.98 -2.66 -5.24
C ASP A 70 -22.00 -1.35 -4.42
N PRO A 71 -23.12 -1.01 -3.75
CA PRO A 71 -23.23 0.26 -3.02
C PRO A 71 -22.16 0.48 -1.94
N THR A 72 -21.71 -0.59 -1.27
CA THR A 72 -20.66 -0.51 -0.23
C THR A 72 -19.32 -0.16 -0.87
N VAL A 73 -19.01 -0.83 -1.98
CA VAL A 73 -17.80 -0.61 -2.76
C VAL A 73 -17.77 0.81 -3.34
N ASP A 74 -18.86 1.23 -3.99
CA ASP A 74 -18.92 2.53 -4.67
C ASP A 74 -18.73 3.69 -3.69
N ARG A 75 -19.28 3.56 -2.47
CA ARG A 75 -19.05 4.54 -1.39
C ARG A 75 -17.60 4.57 -0.92
N GLY A 76 -16.95 3.41 -0.80
CA GLY A 76 -15.53 3.32 -0.44
C GLY A 76 -14.61 3.89 -1.52
N VAL A 77 -14.89 3.61 -2.79
CA VAL A 77 -14.18 4.19 -3.94
C VAL A 77 -14.36 5.71 -3.95
N ALA A 78 -15.59 6.20 -3.73
CA ALA A 78 -15.86 7.63 -3.67
C ALA A 78 -15.14 8.30 -2.48
N TYR A 79 -15.04 7.63 -1.34
CA TYR A 79 -14.24 8.10 -0.20
C TYR A 79 -12.77 8.26 -0.60
N LEU A 80 -12.13 7.21 -1.15
CA LEU A 80 -10.73 7.27 -1.56
C LEU A 80 -10.45 8.38 -2.58
N ARG A 81 -11.35 8.58 -3.56
CA ARG A 81 -11.21 9.69 -4.52
C ARG A 81 -11.26 11.07 -3.86
N ARG A 82 -12.10 11.26 -2.85
CA ARG A 82 -12.22 12.54 -2.13
C ARG A 82 -11.05 12.80 -1.19
N THR A 83 -10.42 11.75 -0.66
CA THR A 83 -9.31 11.84 0.29
C THR A 83 -7.94 11.67 -0.37
N GLN A 84 -7.88 11.62 -1.70
CA GLN A 84 -6.61 11.65 -2.41
C GLN A 84 -6.02 13.06 -2.32
N GLU A 85 -4.73 13.14 -2.02
CA GLU A 85 -4.00 14.40 -1.98
C GLU A 85 -3.83 14.98 -3.38
N ARG A 86 -3.56 16.28 -3.46
CA ARG A 86 -3.37 16.98 -4.75
C ARG A 86 -2.19 16.44 -5.57
N ASP A 87 -1.19 15.88 -4.90
CA ASP A 87 -0.01 15.27 -5.54
C ASP A 87 -0.25 13.81 -5.96
N GLY A 88 -1.44 13.27 -5.69
CA GLY A 88 -1.84 11.90 -6.03
C GLY A 88 -1.65 10.88 -4.91
N SER A 89 -1.02 11.25 -3.80
CA SER A 89 -0.80 10.35 -2.67
C SER A 89 -2.04 10.16 -1.78
N TRP A 90 -1.96 9.21 -0.85
CA TRP A 90 -2.91 9.06 0.25
C TRP A 90 -2.19 8.97 1.59
N PHE A 91 -2.77 9.62 2.59
CA PHE A 91 -2.31 9.57 3.98
C PHE A 91 -2.36 8.14 4.55
N GLY A 92 -1.30 7.71 5.23
CA GLY A 92 -1.23 6.44 5.96
C GLY A 92 -1.43 6.64 7.45
N ARG A 93 -2.59 6.22 7.99
CA ARG A 93 -2.90 6.37 9.41
C ARG A 93 -2.16 5.36 10.29
N TRP A 94 -1.90 4.15 9.78
CA TRP A 94 -1.38 3.01 10.56
C TRP A 94 0.00 2.52 10.14
N GLY A 95 0.49 2.94 8.97
CA GLY A 95 1.86 2.73 8.51
C GLY A 95 2.44 4.04 8.03
N VAL A 96 3.75 4.22 8.19
CA VAL A 96 4.48 5.44 7.87
C VAL A 96 4.72 5.53 6.36
N ASN A 97 4.21 6.51 5.64
CA ASN A 97 2.98 7.29 5.85
C ASN A 97 2.29 7.35 4.49
N TYR A 98 2.69 8.29 3.63
CA TYR A 98 2.12 8.45 2.30
C TYR A 98 2.46 7.28 1.38
N ILE A 99 3.64 6.64 1.54
CA ILE A 99 3.96 5.39 0.81
C ILE A 99 2.96 4.29 1.17
N TYR A 100 2.72 4.09 2.47
CA TYR A 100 1.82 3.07 2.98
C TYR A 100 0.37 3.30 2.54
N GLY A 101 -0.14 4.52 2.75
CA GLY A 101 -1.49 4.90 2.36
C GLY A 101 -1.71 4.78 0.85
N THR A 102 -0.77 5.26 0.05
CA THR A 102 -0.86 5.22 -1.42
C THR A 102 -0.87 3.80 -1.96
N TRP A 103 0.04 2.94 -1.49
CA TRP A 103 0.05 1.53 -1.86
C TRP A 103 -1.31 0.87 -1.57
N GLN A 104 -1.80 1.01 -0.34
CA GLN A 104 -3.01 0.32 0.09
C GLN A 104 -4.27 0.83 -0.62
N ALA A 105 -4.34 2.13 -0.91
CA ALA A 105 -5.43 2.71 -1.70
C ALA A 105 -5.44 2.13 -3.12
N ILE A 106 -4.27 2.08 -3.80
CA ILE A 106 -4.16 1.49 -5.14
C ILE A 106 -4.60 0.03 -5.14
N GLU A 107 -4.14 -0.79 -4.17
CA GLU A 107 -4.56 -2.19 -4.03
C GLU A 107 -6.08 -2.32 -3.93
N GLY A 108 -6.69 -1.56 -3.02
CA GLY A 108 -8.13 -1.61 -2.79
C GLY A 108 -8.94 -1.24 -4.04
N LEU A 109 -8.58 -0.13 -4.69
CA LEU A 109 -9.24 0.33 -5.92
C LEU A 109 -9.13 -0.72 -7.04
N ARG A 110 -7.96 -1.31 -7.22
CA ARG A 110 -7.70 -2.31 -8.26
C ARG A 110 -8.42 -3.64 -7.96
N ALA A 111 -8.45 -4.06 -6.71
CA ALA A 111 -9.11 -5.29 -6.27
C ALA A 111 -10.63 -5.29 -6.52
N VAL A 112 -11.29 -4.13 -6.44
CA VAL A 112 -12.73 -3.98 -6.72
C VAL A 112 -13.02 -3.67 -8.19
N GLY A 113 -12.00 -3.66 -9.05
CA GLY A 113 -12.17 -3.64 -10.50
C GLY A 113 -12.12 -2.25 -11.16
N LEU A 114 -11.64 -1.21 -10.47
CA LEU A 114 -11.30 0.04 -11.18
C LEU A 114 -10.19 -0.25 -12.19
N PRO A 115 -10.20 0.33 -13.40
CA PRO A 115 -9.20 0.08 -14.43
C PRO A 115 -7.84 0.72 -14.08
N ALA A 116 -6.78 0.27 -14.75
CA ALA A 116 -5.40 0.67 -14.41
C ALA A 116 -5.08 2.10 -14.84
N ASP A 117 -5.84 2.60 -15.82
CA ASP A 117 -5.81 3.97 -16.34
C ASP A 117 -6.82 4.89 -15.64
N ASP A 118 -7.46 4.43 -14.54
CA ASP A 118 -8.28 5.30 -13.72
C ASP A 118 -7.45 6.46 -13.17
N PRO A 119 -7.93 7.73 -13.23
CA PRO A 119 -7.14 8.89 -12.80
C PRO A 119 -6.65 8.81 -11.36
N ALA A 120 -7.41 8.23 -10.44
CA ALA A 120 -6.98 8.09 -9.04
C ALA A 120 -5.81 7.10 -8.94
N VAL A 121 -5.91 5.96 -9.62
CA VAL A 121 -4.84 4.95 -9.68
C VAL A 121 -3.57 5.54 -10.32
N LEU A 122 -3.71 6.22 -11.46
CA LEU A 122 -2.58 6.85 -12.14
C LEU A 122 -1.91 7.93 -11.28
N GLY A 123 -2.70 8.73 -10.56
CA GLY A 123 -2.17 9.73 -9.61
C GLY A 123 -1.27 9.10 -8.55
N GLY A 124 -1.74 8.02 -7.92
CA GLY A 124 -0.94 7.28 -6.93
C GLY A 124 0.30 6.63 -7.53
N VAL A 125 0.19 6.05 -8.73
CA VAL A 125 1.34 5.46 -9.44
C VAL A 125 2.40 6.52 -9.74
N HIS A 126 2.02 7.66 -10.34
CA HIS A 126 2.94 8.74 -10.65
C HIS A 126 3.60 9.29 -9.39
N TRP A 127 2.84 9.41 -8.29
CA TRP A 127 3.40 9.82 -7.01
C TRP A 127 4.46 8.83 -6.51
N LEU A 128 4.16 7.53 -6.49
CA LEU A 128 5.12 6.49 -6.09
C LEU A 128 6.37 6.54 -6.96
N GLU A 129 6.24 6.59 -8.28
CA GLU A 129 7.37 6.68 -9.21
C GLU A 129 8.21 7.94 -8.96
N SER A 130 7.59 9.08 -8.66
CA SER A 130 8.29 10.34 -8.36
C SER A 130 9.07 10.32 -7.03
N ARG A 131 8.74 9.39 -6.12
CA ARG A 131 9.38 9.23 -4.80
C ARG A 131 10.39 8.09 -4.76
N GLN A 132 10.64 7.40 -5.87
CA GLN A 132 11.70 6.41 -5.93
C GLN A 132 13.07 7.08 -5.78
N GLN A 133 13.93 6.50 -4.94
CA GLN A 133 15.26 7.05 -4.70
C GLN A 133 16.30 6.61 -5.74
N PRO A 134 17.47 7.28 -5.82
CA PRO A 134 18.53 6.94 -6.79
C PRO A 134 19.04 5.50 -6.69
N ASP A 135 18.97 4.89 -5.51
CA ASP A 135 19.35 3.48 -5.28
C ASP A 135 18.26 2.48 -5.73
N GLY A 136 17.02 2.93 -5.92
CA GLY A 136 15.89 2.13 -6.38
C GLY A 136 14.88 1.81 -5.29
N GLY A 137 15.20 2.12 -4.04
CA GLY A 137 14.32 1.91 -2.90
C GLY A 137 13.33 3.06 -2.68
N TRP A 138 12.46 2.86 -1.70
CA TRP A 138 11.57 3.88 -1.15
C TRP A 138 11.71 3.93 0.37
N GLY A 139 11.65 5.14 0.90
CA GLY A 139 11.82 5.40 2.32
C GLY A 139 11.04 6.63 2.74
N GLU A 140 10.44 6.58 3.92
CA GLU A 140 9.70 7.69 4.48
C GLU A 140 9.83 7.72 6.00
N THR A 141 10.22 8.87 6.54
CA THR A 141 10.33 9.03 7.99
C THR A 141 8.99 9.48 8.61
N PRO A 142 8.75 9.21 9.90
CA PRO A 142 7.59 9.73 10.59
C PRO A 142 7.48 11.26 10.64
N ALA A 143 8.54 12.00 10.26
CA ALA A 143 8.50 13.45 10.16
C ALA A 143 7.43 13.93 9.15
N SER A 144 7.07 13.11 8.16
CA SER A 144 6.03 13.46 7.17
C SER A 144 4.63 13.61 7.77
N TYR A 145 4.38 13.08 8.97
CA TYR A 145 3.14 13.36 9.71
C TYR A 145 3.06 14.82 10.16
N ALA A 146 4.20 15.41 10.55
CA ALA A 146 4.28 16.79 11.01
C ALA A 146 4.44 17.78 9.86
N ASP A 147 5.20 17.39 8.83
CA ASP A 147 5.49 18.20 7.65
C ASP A 147 5.22 17.40 6.36
N PRO A 148 4.06 17.62 5.70
CA PRO A 148 3.72 16.94 4.46
C PRO A 148 4.70 17.18 3.31
N THR A 149 5.58 18.20 3.37
CA THR A 149 6.60 18.39 2.34
C THR A 149 7.67 17.30 2.35
N LEU A 150 7.77 16.55 3.46
CA LEU A 150 8.64 15.39 3.62
C LEU A 150 7.98 14.07 3.20
N ALA A 151 6.79 14.13 2.56
CA ALA A 151 6.09 12.94 2.09
C ALA A 151 6.96 12.10 1.15
N GLY A 152 7.07 10.80 1.47
CA GLY A 152 7.92 9.87 0.72
C GLY A 152 9.42 10.15 0.82
N MET A 153 9.89 10.82 1.88
CA MET A 153 11.32 11.13 2.09
C MET A 153 11.86 10.51 3.39
N GLY A 154 12.97 9.78 3.28
CA GLY A 154 13.67 9.11 4.37
C GLY A 154 14.66 8.07 3.84
N GLU A 155 15.46 7.44 4.70
CA GLU A 155 16.28 6.29 4.27
C GLU A 155 15.37 5.17 3.72
N PRO A 156 15.69 4.57 2.55
CA PRO A 156 14.93 3.44 2.03
C PRO A 156 14.83 2.27 3.00
N THR A 157 13.65 1.66 3.09
CA THR A 157 13.42 0.51 3.96
C THR A 157 12.84 -0.67 3.19
N PRO A 158 13.10 -1.92 3.62
CA PRO A 158 12.53 -3.11 3.00
C PRO A 158 10.99 -3.08 2.95
N SER A 159 10.32 -2.71 4.04
CA SER A 159 8.86 -2.67 4.06
C SER A 159 8.27 -1.58 3.15
N GLN A 160 8.81 -0.36 3.17
CA GLN A 160 8.31 0.74 2.34
C GLN A 160 8.61 0.55 0.86
N THR A 161 9.78 0.01 0.52
CA THR A 161 10.11 -0.40 -0.85
C THR A 161 9.14 -1.48 -1.34
N ALA A 162 8.85 -2.47 -0.51
CA ALA A 162 7.88 -3.51 -0.84
C ALA A 162 6.45 -2.95 -1.04
N TRP A 163 5.99 -2.00 -0.22
CA TRP A 163 4.69 -1.35 -0.42
C TRP A 163 4.62 -0.61 -1.75
N ALA A 164 5.62 0.21 -2.08
CA ALA A 164 5.65 0.93 -3.34
C ALA A 164 5.61 -0.03 -4.54
N VAL A 165 6.45 -1.08 -4.52
CA VAL A 165 6.47 -2.09 -5.58
C VAL A 165 5.14 -2.85 -5.68
N ALA A 166 4.54 -3.23 -4.55
CA ALA A 166 3.24 -3.89 -4.53
C ALA A 166 2.13 -3.00 -5.14
N GLY A 167 2.16 -1.69 -4.88
CA GLY A 167 1.24 -0.72 -5.50
C GLY A 167 1.40 -0.66 -7.01
N LEU A 168 2.64 -0.60 -7.49
CA LEU A 168 2.94 -0.66 -8.93
C LEU A 168 2.46 -1.97 -9.56
N ILE A 169 2.64 -3.12 -8.89
CA ILE A 169 2.13 -4.41 -9.36
C ILE A 169 0.60 -4.41 -9.47
N ALA A 170 -0.11 -3.94 -8.44
CA ALA A 170 -1.57 -3.84 -8.43
C ALA A 170 -2.10 -2.94 -9.56
N ALA A 171 -1.39 -1.85 -9.85
CA ALA A 171 -1.68 -0.97 -10.98
C ALA A 171 -1.30 -1.54 -12.36
N GLY A 172 -0.77 -2.76 -12.43
CA GLY A 172 -0.34 -3.39 -13.68
C GLY A 172 1.00 -2.89 -14.22
N ARG A 173 1.77 -2.15 -13.41
CA ARG A 173 3.10 -1.60 -13.72
C ARG A 173 4.26 -2.49 -13.25
N HIS A 174 4.01 -3.79 -13.10
CA HIS A 174 5.00 -4.77 -12.60
C HIS A 174 6.28 -4.82 -13.45
N ASP A 175 6.21 -4.56 -14.76
CA ASP A 175 7.35 -4.54 -15.67
C ASP A 175 7.97 -3.14 -15.88
N SER A 176 7.50 -2.13 -15.14
CA SER A 176 8.05 -0.77 -15.24
C SER A 176 9.50 -0.70 -14.74
N PRO A 177 10.30 0.28 -15.23
CA PRO A 177 11.64 0.52 -14.69
C PRO A 177 11.64 0.72 -13.17
N ALA A 178 10.64 1.43 -12.64
CA ALA A 178 10.52 1.67 -11.21
C ALA A 178 10.31 0.37 -10.42
N ALA A 179 9.36 -0.47 -10.84
CA ALA A 179 9.10 -1.76 -10.20
C ALA A 179 10.33 -2.68 -10.24
N ARG A 180 11.01 -2.78 -11.40
CA ARG A 180 12.23 -3.59 -11.56
C ARG A 180 13.36 -3.13 -10.64
N ARG A 181 13.61 -1.83 -10.55
CA ARG A 181 14.62 -1.26 -9.65
C ARG A 181 14.30 -1.50 -8.17
N GLY A 182 13.02 -1.40 -7.79
CA GLY A 182 12.58 -1.73 -6.43
C GLY A 182 12.74 -3.20 -6.08
N VAL A 183 12.39 -4.09 -7.00
CA VAL A 183 12.62 -5.53 -6.85
C VAL A 183 14.10 -5.83 -6.72
N GLN A 184 14.95 -5.25 -7.58
CA GLN A 184 16.40 -5.41 -7.48
C GLN A 184 16.94 -4.93 -6.14
N TRP A 185 16.46 -3.79 -5.64
CA TRP A 185 16.83 -3.25 -4.34
C TRP A 185 16.48 -4.23 -3.21
N LEU A 186 15.27 -4.80 -3.22
CA LEU A 186 14.85 -5.81 -2.25
C LEU A 186 15.72 -7.07 -2.31
N VAL A 187 15.98 -7.58 -3.51
CA VAL A 187 16.80 -8.79 -3.71
C VAL A 187 18.23 -8.57 -3.22
N THR A 188 18.85 -7.48 -3.64
CA THR A 188 20.23 -7.14 -3.28
C THR A 188 20.37 -6.81 -1.79
N GLY A 189 19.31 -6.27 -1.18
CA GLY A 189 19.25 -5.97 0.24
C GLY A 189 18.96 -7.17 1.14
N GLN A 190 18.67 -8.35 0.58
CA GLN A 190 18.42 -9.55 1.36
C GLN A 190 19.74 -10.07 1.96
N ARG A 191 19.72 -10.39 3.25
CA ARG A 191 20.86 -10.99 3.96
C ARG A 191 20.94 -12.48 3.64
N ALA A 192 22.11 -13.08 3.84
CA ALA A 192 22.35 -14.50 3.57
C ALA A 192 21.45 -15.47 4.37
N ASP A 193 20.90 -15.03 5.51
CA ASP A 193 19.94 -15.78 6.33
C ASP A 193 18.47 -15.61 5.88
N GLY A 194 18.24 -14.83 4.81
CA GLY A 194 16.93 -14.55 4.24
C GLY A 194 16.18 -13.38 4.88
N ASP A 195 16.76 -12.72 5.89
CA ASP A 195 16.19 -11.54 6.56
C ASP A 195 16.56 -10.25 5.81
N TRP A 196 15.92 -9.14 6.19
CA TRP A 196 16.32 -7.80 5.82
C TRP A 196 16.58 -6.97 7.06
N GLU A 197 17.54 -6.06 6.98
CA GLU A 197 17.73 -5.10 8.07
C GLU A 197 16.72 -3.95 7.97
N GLU A 198 16.03 -3.67 9.08
CA GLU A 198 15.15 -2.51 9.20
C GLU A 198 15.14 -2.05 10.66
N THR A 199 15.78 -0.90 10.91
CA THR A 199 15.80 -0.24 12.22
C THR A 199 14.85 0.96 12.27
N ALA A 200 14.33 1.42 11.13
CA ALA A 200 13.32 2.46 11.08
C ALA A 200 12.00 2.00 11.73
N PHE A 201 11.22 2.97 12.19
CA PHE A 201 9.82 2.74 12.56
C PHE A 201 8.96 2.98 11.33
N THR A 202 8.30 1.94 10.85
CA THR A 202 7.45 1.98 9.65
C THR A 202 5.97 1.76 9.98
N GLY A 203 5.64 1.48 11.25
CA GLY A 203 4.28 1.45 11.78
C GLY A 203 3.93 2.72 12.57
N THR A 204 2.64 3.03 12.62
CA THR A 204 2.13 4.20 13.34
C THR A 204 0.98 3.79 14.26
N GLY A 205 1.11 4.07 15.55
CA GLY A 205 -0.02 3.96 16.48
C GLY A 205 -0.81 5.27 16.53
N PHE A 206 -0.13 6.38 16.83
CA PHE A 206 -0.71 7.73 16.83
C PHE A 206 0.22 8.70 16.07
N PRO A 207 -0.21 9.25 14.91
CA PRO A 207 0.57 10.23 14.16
C PRO A 207 1.12 11.33 15.06
N LYS A 208 2.38 11.70 14.85
CA LYS A 208 3.12 12.74 15.62
C LYS A 208 3.50 12.36 17.06
N VAL A 209 2.99 11.24 17.60
CA VAL A 209 3.09 10.94 19.03
C VAL A 209 3.72 9.57 19.30
N PHE A 210 3.26 8.52 18.60
CA PHE A 210 3.59 7.14 18.95
C PHE A 210 3.77 6.27 17.69
N TYR A 211 4.98 5.76 17.52
CA TYR A 211 5.39 4.97 16.36
C TYR A 211 5.75 3.54 16.77
N LEU A 212 5.54 2.61 15.84
CA LEU A 212 5.65 1.17 16.07
C LEU A 212 6.68 0.55 15.13
N ARG A 213 7.46 -0.38 15.67
CA ARG A 213 8.29 -1.28 14.85
C ARG A 213 7.61 -2.64 14.79
N TYR A 214 7.01 -2.94 13.65
CA TYR A 214 6.50 -4.27 13.36
C TYR A 214 7.65 -5.16 12.88
N HIS A 215 8.23 -5.95 13.77
CA HIS A 215 9.44 -6.74 13.49
C HIS A 215 9.34 -7.64 12.24
N TYR A 216 8.15 -8.13 11.91
CA TYR A 216 7.94 -8.98 10.74
C TYR A 216 7.78 -8.23 9.43
N TYR A 217 7.54 -6.92 9.42
CA TYR A 217 7.29 -6.16 8.18
C TYR A 217 8.47 -6.22 7.21
N ARG A 218 9.70 -6.14 7.75
CA ARG A 218 10.93 -6.25 6.97
C ARG A 218 11.11 -7.59 6.25
N VAL A 219 10.38 -8.63 6.64
CA VAL A 219 10.43 -9.95 6.00
C VAL A 219 9.17 -10.21 5.20
N SER A 220 8.01 -10.04 5.81
CA SER A 220 6.73 -10.44 5.21
C SER A 220 6.39 -9.63 3.97
N PHE A 221 6.65 -8.30 3.99
CA PHE A 221 6.32 -7.44 2.86
C PHE A 221 7.25 -7.65 1.67
N PRO A 222 8.59 -7.71 1.82
CA PRO A 222 9.46 -8.09 0.72
C PRO A 222 9.08 -9.45 0.13
N LEU A 223 8.90 -10.48 0.98
CA LEU A 223 8.60 -11.83 0.51
C LEU A 223 7.31 -11.90 -0.31
N ILE A 224 6.19 -11.37 0.20
CA ILE A 224 4.93 -11.40 -0.54
C ILE A 224 5.00 -10.57 -1.83
N THR A 225 5.72 -9.45 -1.81
CA THR A 225 5.87 -8.57 -2.97
C THR A 225 6.69 -9.23 -4.07
N LEU A 226 7.83 -9.84 -3.74
CA LEU A 226 8.66 -10.58 -4.68
C LEU A 226 7.89 -11.77 -5.29
N ALA A 227 7.13 -12.50 -4.47
CA ALA A 227 6.27 -13.58 -4.96
C ALA A 227 5.20 -13.08 -5.95
N ARG A 228 4.54 -11.96 -5.64
CA ARG A 228 3.55 -11.33 -6.52
C ARG A 228 4.17 -10.81 -7.81
N TRP A 229 5.35 -10.20 -7.72
CA TRP A 229 6.09 -9.71 -8.88
C TRP A 229 6.45 -10.87 -9.82
N ARG A 230 7.05 -11.94 -9.28
CA ARG A 230 7.37 -13.15 -10.04
C ARG A 230 6.13 -13.70 -10.75
N ALA A 231 5.00 -13.81 -10.05
CA ALA A 231 3.75 -14.28 -10.63
C ALA A 231 3.27 -13.38 -11.79
N ALA A 232 3.39 -12.06 -11.64
CA ALA A 232 3.02 -11.09 -12.67
C ALA A 232 3.96 -11.12 -13.89
N MET A 233 5.24 -11.45 -13.71
CA MET A 233 6.23 -11.52 -14.80
C MET A 233 6.13 -12.80 -15.65
N ILE A 234 5.60 -13.91 -15.12
CA ILE A 234 5.50 -15.19 -15.85
C ILE A 234 4.81 -15.04 -17.23
N PRO A 235 3.63 -14.38 -17.35
CA PRO A 235 3.00 -14.16 -18.65
C PRO A 235 3.83 -13.30 -19.61
N VAL A 236 4.58 -12.31 -19.09
CA VAL A 236 5.43 -11.42 -19.90
C VAL A 236 6.58 -12.22 -20.51
N ILE A 237 7.31 -12.98 -19.69
CA ILE A 237 8.43 -13.82 -20.12
C ILE A 237 7.97 -14.86 -21.16
N ARG A 238 6.80 -15.46 -20.97
CA ARG A 238 6.22 -16.43 -21.92
C ARG A 238 5.85 -15.82 -23.27
N ARG A 239 5.64 -14.51 -23.36
CA ARG A 239 5.32 -13.81 -24.62
C ARG A 239 6.56 -13.30 -25.35
N MET A 240 7.72 -13.24 -24.70
CA MET A 240 8.96 -12.81 -25.34
C MET A 240 9.42 -13.78 -26.45
N PRO A 241 9.99 -13.26 -27.55
CA PRO A 241 10.65 -14.06 -28.58
C PRO A 241 11.76 -14.94 -27.99
N SER A 242 12.03 -16.10 -28.59
CA SER A 242 12.98 -17.09 -28.06
C SER A 242 14.41 -16.56 -27.84
N GLY A 243 14.85 -15.58 -28.64
CA GLY A 243 16.16 -14.92 -28.48
C GLY A 243 16.23 -14.01 -27.25
N ASP A 244 15.16 -13.26 -26.98
CA ASP A 244 15.09 -12.34 -25.82
C ASP A 244 14.93 -13.09 -24.50
N ARG A 245 14.37 -14.31 -24.52
CA ARG A 245 14.32 -15.17 -23.33
C ARG A 245 15.72 -15.60 -22.85
N LEU A 246 16.69 -15.73 -23.75
CA LEU A 246 18.08 -16.03 -23.38
C LEU A 246 18.76 -14.79 -22.77
N HIS A 247 18.49 -13.59 -23.28
CA HIS A 247 18.99 -12.34 -22.69
C HIS A 247 18.33 -11.98 -21.37
N ALA A 248 17.04 -12.26 -21.19
CA ALA A 248 16.35 -12.14 -19.91
C ALA A 248 16.87 -13.13 -18.86
N ARG A 249 17.47 -14.26 -19.27
CA ARG A 249 18.26 -15.14 -18.39
C ARG A 249 19.66 -14.61 -18.10
N HIS A 250 20.07 -13.47 -18.64
CA HIS A 250 21.35 -12.80 -18.36
C HIS A 250 21.17 -11.43 -17.69
N ASP A 251 19.93 -11.00 -17.47
CA ASP A 251 19.59 -9.89 -16.60
C ASP A 251 19.61 -10.42 -15.16
N ASP A 252 20.59 -10.00 -14.35
CA ASP A 252 20.80 -10.48 -12.98
C ASP A 252 19.53 -10.36 -12.12
N SER A 253 18.66 -9.38 -12.41
CA SER A 253 17.38 -9.18 -11.73
C SER A 253 16.32 -10.27 -12.01
N LEU A 254 16.47 -10.99 -13.13
CA LEU A 254 15.56 -12.06 -13.55
C LEU A 254 16.18 -13.45 -13.36
N GLN A 255 17.51 -13.57 -13.28
CA GLN A 255 18.20 -14.86 -13.11
C GLN A 255 17.78 -15.59 -11.84
N GLU A 256 17.64 -14.89 -10.71
CA GLU A 256 17.30 -15.52 -9.43
C GLU A 256 15.86 -16.05 -9.35
N PHE A 257 14.95 -15.57 -10.22
CA PHE A 257 13.52 -15.92 -10.16
C PHE A 257 13.06 -16.92 -11.23
N VAL A 258 13.87 -17.17 -12.25
CA VAL A 258 13.53 -18.07 -13.38
C VAL A 258 13.96 -19.52 -13.12
N ALA A 259 14.81 -19.77 -12.12
CA ALA A 259 15.06 -21.12 -11.58
C ALA A 259 13.84 -21.66 -10.80
#